data_AF-A0A2T2N0P8-F1
#
_entry.id   AF-A0A2T2N0P8-F1
#
_cell.length_a   1.000
_cell.length_b   1.000
_cell.length_c   1.000
_cell.angle_alpha   90.00
_cell.angle_beta   90.00
_cell.angle_gamma   90.00
#
_symmetry.space_group_name_H-M   'P 1'
#
loop_
_entity.id
_entity.type
_entity.pdbx_description
1 polymer ?
#
loop_
_entity_poly.entity_id
_entity_poly.type
_entity_poly.pdbx_seq_one_letter_code
_entity_poly.pdbx_strand_id
1 'polypeptide(L)'
;MVLNWNTATEDEIIQHCSRSNPGRNIISEFEGGLSVIRISENAVVKCGMGVTKFEANNQQRAHAILDPEIIRIPQVYRFFANGLDGYLIMEYVNGQPISSIKDPDILAGL
;
A
#
# COMPACT_ATOMS: atom_id res chain seq x y z
N MET A 1 3.78 1.06 17.00
CA MET A 1 3.62 -0.39 17.27
C MET A 1 3.55 -1.10 15.92
N VAL A 2 4.29 -2.19 15.74
CA VAL A 2 4.24 -3.00 14.51
C VAL A 2 2.96 -3.82 14.56
N LEU A 3 2.09 -3.67 13.56
CA LEU A 3 0.84 -4.41 13.45
C LEU A 3 1.11 -5.74 12.72
N ASN A 4 0.74 -6.86 13.32
CA ASN A 4 0.84 -8.16 12.64
C ASN A 4 -0.31 -8.29 11.66
N TRP A 5 -0.03 -8.09 10.37
CA TRP A 5 -1.03 -8.08 9.31
C TRP A 5 -1.83 -9.39 9.18
N ASN A 6 -1.27 -10.52 9.62
CA ASN A 6 -1.92 -11.82 9.50
C ASN A 6 -2.95 -12.07 10.60
N THR A 7 -2.70 -11.55 11.81
CA THR A 7 -3.56 -11.79 12.98
C THR A 7 -4.36 -10.57 13.43
N ALA A 8 -4.03 -9.37 12.92
CA ALA A 8 -4.75 -8.15 13.26
C ALA A 8 -6.21 -8.24 12.83
N THR A 9 -7.09 -7.81 13.72
CA THR A 9 -8.51 -7.65 13.47
C THR A 9 -8.78 -6.53 12.47
N GLU A 10 -9.98 -6.52 11.89
CA GLU A 10 -10.41 -5.41 11.03
C GLU A 10 -10.41 -4.08 11.78
N ASP A 11 -10.88 -4.06 13.03
CA ASP A 11 -10.91 -2.86 13.87
C ASP A 11 -9.52 -2.30 14.16
N GLU A 12 -8.53 -3.15 14.43
CA GLU A 12 -7.14 -2.71 14.63
C GLU A 12 -6.57 -2.09 13.35
N ILE A 13 -6.86 -2.66 12.19
CA ILE A 13 -6.44 -2.10 10.88
C ILE A 13 -7.14 -0.75 10.63
N ILE A 14 -8.45 -0.67 10.89
CA ILE A 14 -9.25 0.56 10.73
C ILE A 14 -8.70 1.66 11.64
N GLN A 15 -8.48 1.37 12.92
CA GLN A 15 -7.90 2.31 13.88
C GLN A 15 -6.51 2.75 13.45
N HIS A 16 -5.70 1.83 12.92
CA HIS A 16 -4.38 2.17 12.41
C HIS A 16 -4.45 3.11 11.19
N CYS A 17 -5.44 2.89 10.30
CA CYS A 17 -5.69 3.72 9.13
C CYS A 17 -6.30 5.10 9.42
N SER A 18 -6.97 5.26 10.57
CA SER A 18 -7.67 6.49 10.94
C SER A 18 -6.76 7.72 10.88
N ARG A 19 -7.17 8.77 10.16
CA ARG A 19 -6.38 10.01 10.05
C ARG A 19 -6.10 10.70 11.39
N SER A 20 -6.92 10.43 12.40
CA SER A 20 -6.72 10.91 13.77
C SER A 20 -5.66 10.13 14.55
N ASN A 21 -5.16 9.01 14.02
CA ASN A 21 -4.07 8.24 14.62
C ASN A 21 -2.72 8.93 14.36
N PRO A 22 -2.04 9.49 15.38
CA PRO A 22 -0.75 10.15 15.20
C PRO A 22 0.40 9.16 14.93
N GLY A 23 0.18 7.86 15.14
CA GLY A 23 1.18 6.81 14.93
C GLY A 23 1.24 6.27 13.49
N ARG A 24 0.54 6.89 12.54
CA ARG A 24 0.54 6.47 11.13
C ARG A 24 1.90 6.67 10.51
N ASN A 25 2.45 5.59 9.95
CA ASN A 25 3.61 5.66 9.07
C ASN A 25 3.13 5.80 7.62
N ILE A 26 2.90 7.03 7.19
CA ILE A 26 2.28 7.36 5.90
C ILE A 26 3.34 7.23 4.79
N ILE A 27 3.09 6.35 3.81
CA ILE A 27 3.88 6.25 2.58
C ILE A 27 3.35 7.24 1.55
N SER A 28 2.03 7.31 1.41
CA SER A 28 1.35 8.26 0.52
C SER A 28 -0.02 8.60 1.07
N GLU A 29 -0.44 9.85 0.91
CA GLU A 29 -1.77 10.31 1.28
C GLU A 29 -2.33 11.13 0.12
N PHE A 30 -3.58 10.86 -0.25
CA PHE A 30 -4.26 11.51 -1.37
C PHE A 30 -5.45 12.33 -0.87
N GLU A 31 -5.83 13.32 -1.67
CA GLU A 31 -7.11 14.01 -1.51
C GLU A 31 -8.27 12.99 -1.63
N GLY A 32 -9.32 13.17 -0.84
CA GLY A 32 -10.47 12.24 -0.84
C GLY A 32 -10.38 11.05 0.13
N GLY A 33 -9.39 11.01 1.02
CA GLY A 33 -9.35 10.03 2.12
C GLY A 33 -8.47 8.80 1.87
N LEU A 34 -7.99 8.61 0.63
CA LEU A 34 -7.16 7.47 0.28
C LEU A 34 -5.74 7.60 0.86
N SER A 35 -5.23 6.53 1.45
CA SER A 35 -3.91 6.49 2.07
C SER A 35 -3.22 5.15 1.84
N VAL A 36 -1.89 5.15 1.79
CA VAL A 36 -1.04 3.95 1.91
C VAL A 36 -0.19 4.10 3.16
N ILE A 37 -0.35 3.19 4.10
CA ILE A 37 0.26 3.25 5.43
C ILE A 37 1.08 1.99 5.65
N ARG A 38 2.31 2.16 6.12
CA ARG A 38 3.17 1.03 6.51
C ARG A 38 2.74 0.54 7.89
N ILE A 39 2.41 -0.75 7.98
CA ILE A 39 1.90 -1.38 9.21
C ILE A 39 2.93 -2.33 9.84
N SER A 40 3.88 -2.82 9.06
CA SER A 40 5.02 -3.60 9.54
C SER A 40 6.24 -3.48 8.61
N GLU A 41 7.29 -4.24 8.89
CA GLU A 41 8.49 -4.26 8.05
C GLU A 41 8.18 -4.68 6.61
N ASN A 42 7.28 -5.65 6.42
CA ASN A 42 6.98 -6.28 5.13
C ASN A 42 5.54 -6.09 4.66
N ALA A 43 4.76 -5.21 5.29
CA ALA A 43 3.36 -4.98 4.91
C ALA A 43 2.93 -3.52 4.96
N VAL A 44 2.05 -3.20 4.03
CA VAL A 44 1.31 -1.94 3.95
C VAL A 44 -0.18 -2.20 3.88
N VAL A 45 -0.97 -1.19 4.22
CA VAL A 45 -2.39 -1.13 3.93
C VAL A 45 -2.67 0.07 3.03
N LYS A 46 -3.33 -0.15 1.90
CA LYS A 46 -4.03 0.89 1.15
C LYS A 46 -5.46 0.97 1.69
N CYS A 47 -5.87 2.13 2.17
CA CYS A 47 -7.18 2.29 2.80
C CYS A 47 -7.87 3.60 2.44
N GLY A 48 -9.20 3.55 2.38
CA GLY A 48 -10.09 4.68 2.13
C GLY A 48 -11.10 4.41 1.01
N MET A 49 -11.88 5.44 0.69
CA MET A 49 -12.91 5.39 -0.33
C MET A 49 -12.31 5.07 -1.69
N GLY A 50 -12.94 4.12 -2.40
CA GLY A 50 -12.52 3.70 -3.75
C GLY A 50 -11.48 2.58 -3.79
N VAL A 51 -10.98 2.10 -2.64
CA VAL A 51 -10.25 0.82 -2.59
C VAL A 51 -11.26 -0.30 -2.75
N THR A 52 -11.04 -1.20 -3.71
CA THR A 52 -12.04 -2.22 -4.06
C THR A 52 -11.51 -3.64 -4.02
N LYS A 53 -12.42 -4.60 -3.89
CA LYS A 53 -12.12 -6.03 -4.08
C LYS A 53 -11.57 -6.33 -5.47
N PHE A 54 -12.02 -5.59 -6.50
CA PHE A 54 -11.53 -5.75 -7.86
C PHE A 54 -10.06 -5.34 -7.98
N GLU A 55 -9.63 -4.28 -7.30
CA GLU A 55 -8.21 -3.92 -7.20
C GLU A 55 -7.39 -5.05 -6.60
N ALA A 56 -7.83 -5.59 -5.45
CA ALA A 56 -7.17 -6.71 -4.79
C ALA A 56 -7.03 -7.93 -5.71
N ASN A 57 -8.12 -8.34 -6.37
CA ASN A 57 -8.13 -9.49 -7.28
C ASN A 57 -7.23 -9.26 -8.51
N ASN A 58 -7.26 -8.05 -9.09
CA ASN A 58 -6.43 -7.72 -10.25
C ASN A 58 -4.95 -7.71 -9.88
N GLN A 59 -4.59 -7.16 -8.71
CA GLN A 59 -3.22 -7.19 -8.22
C GLN A 59 -2.75 -8.62 -7.92
N GLN A 60 -3.59 -9.47 -7.30
CA GLN A 60 -3.30 -10.91 -7.12
C GLN A 60 -3.05 -11.60 -8.46
N ARG A 61 -3.89 -11.32 -9.46
CA ARG A 61 -3.72 -11.89 -10.80
C ARG A 61 -2.42 -11.42 -11.45
N ALA A 62 -2.10 -10.13 -11.36
CA ALA A 62 -0.86 -9.57 -11.90
C ALA A 62 0.39 -10.18 -11.24
N HIS A 63 0.39 -10.31 -9.92
CA HIS A 63 1.46 -10.97 -9.16
C HIS A 63 1.68 -12.43 -9.62
N ALA A 64 0.61 -13.15 -9.97
CA ALA A 64 0.70 -14.54 -10.38
C ALA A 64 1.15 -14.78 -11.82
N ILE A 65 1.06 -13.78 -12.71
CA ILE A 65 1.31 -13.97 -14.15
C ILE A 65 2.52 -13.21 -14.69
N LEU A 66 2.98 -12.17 -14.01
CA LEU A 66 4.13 -11.38 -14.43
C LEU A 66 5.42 -12.02 -13.94
N ASP A 67 6.47 -11.89 -14.75
CA ASP A 67 7.81 -12.37 -14.39
C ASP A 67 8.42 -11.46 -13.31
N PRO A 68 8.70 -11.98 -12.10
CA PRO A 68 9.25 -11.18 -11.01
C PRO A 68 10.70 -10.72 -11.26
N GLU A 69 11.42 -11.31 -12.22
CA GLU A 69 12.76 -10.83 -12.62
C GLU A 69 12.68 -9.54 -13.46
N ILE A 70 11.54 -9.28 -14.10
CA ILE A 70 11.29 -8.07 -14.89
C ILE A 70 10.57 -7.01 -14.04
N ILE A 71 9.46 -7.38 -13.40
CA ILE A 71 8.67 -6.48 -12.57
C ILE A 71 8.05 -7.23 -11.39
N ARG A 72 8.32 -6.73 -10.18
CA ARG A 72 7.75 -7.27 -8.96
C ARG A 72 6.46 -6.53 -8.59
N ILE A 73 5.36 -7.26 -8.56
CA ILE A 73 4.08 -6.77 -8.02
C ILE A 73 3.96 -7.20 -6.56
N PRO A 74 3.52 -6.33 -5.62
CA PRO A 74 3.34 -6.72 -4.23
C PRO A 74 2.29 -7.82 -4.07
N GLN A 75 2.60 -8.85 -3.27
CA GLN A 75 1.62 -9.88 -2.94
C GLN A 75 0.47 -9.29 -2.10
N VAL A 76 -0.78 -9.61 -2.45
CA VAL A 76 -1.94 -9.26 -1.63
C VAL A 76 -2.11 -10.30 -0.52
N TYR A 77 -2.19 -9.83 0.72
CA TYR A 77 -2.41 -10.67 1.88
C TYR A 77 -3.90 -10.79 2.23
N ARG A 78 -4.62 -9.67 2.22
CA ARG A 78 -6.02 -9.62 2.64
C ARG A 78 -6.72 -8.38 2.10
N PHE A 79 -8.01 -8.51 1.83
CA PHE A 79 -8.90 -7.39 1.54
C PHE A 79 -10.17 -7.49 2.39
N PHE A 80 -10.65 -6.36 2.91
CA PHE A 80 -11.98 -6.22 3.49
C PHE A 80 -12.54 -4.81 3.26
N ALA A 81 -13.83 -4.62 3.52
CA ALA A 81 -14.50 -3.33 3.40
C ALA A 81 -15.26 -3.02 4.69
N ASN A 82 -15.29 -1.74 5.07
CA ASN A 82 -16.13 -1.23 6.16
C ASN A 82 -16.85 0.03 5.69
N GLY A 83 -18.16 -0.05 5.51
CA GLY A 83 -18.95 1.02 4.90
C GLY A 83 -18.52 1.29 3.46
N LEU A 84 -18.08 2.52 3.18
CA LEU A 84 -17.62 2.94 1.85
C LEU A 84 -16.10 2.77 1.66
N ASP A 85 -15.38 2.45 2.73
CA ASP A 85 -13.93 2.33 2.72
C ASP A 85 -13.51 0.88 2.47
N GLY A 86 -12.51 0.71 1.60
CA GLY A 86 -11.83 -0.57 1.43
C GLY A 86 -10.47 -0.56 2.11
N TYR A 87 -9.99 -1.74 2.48
CA TYR A 87 -8.70 -1.97 3.12
C TYR A 87 -8.00 -3.11 2.40
N LEU A 88 -6.94 -2.77 1.68
CA LEU A 88 -6.10 -3.70 0.93
C LEU A 88 -4.75 -3.83 1.62
N ILE A 89 -4.54 -4.97 2.26
CA ILE A 89 -3.30 -5.33 2.94
C ILE A 89 -2.43 -6.11 1.97
N MET A 90 -1.20 -5.65 1.77
CA MET A 90 -0.29 -6.20 0.79
C MET A 90 1.16 -6.05 1.24
N GLU A 91 2.04 -6.76 0.54
CA GLU A 91 3.48 -6.69 0.72
C GLU A 91 4.01 -5.25 0.61
N TYR A 92 4.94 -4.90 1.50
CA TYR A 92 5.77 -3.72 1.33
C TYR A 92 6.98 -4.08 0.47
N VAL A 93 7.08 -3.50 -0.73
CA VAL A 93 8.25 -3.66 -1.60
C VAL A 93 9.29 -2.60 -1.23
N ASN A 94 10.45 -3.05 -0.75
CA ASN A 94 11.58 -2.17 -0.47
C ASN A 94 12.13 -1.59 -1.78
N GLY A 95 12.21 -0.27 -1.87
CA GLY A 95 12.72 0.43 -3.03
C GLY A 95 12.57 1.95 -2.90
N GLN A 96 13.00 2.68 -3.93
CA GLN A 96 12.83 4.13 -4.02
C GLN A 96 11.94 4.50 -5.21
N PRO A 97 11.00 5.45 -5.07
CA PRO A 97 10.25 5.98 -6.19
C PRO A 97 11.18 6.58 -7.25
N ILE A 98 10.93 6.34 -8.53
CA ILE A 98 11.77 6.87 -9.63
C ILE A 98 11.84 8.41 -9.58
N SER A 99 10.78 9.09 -9.18
CA SER A 99 10.75 10.54 -9.02
C SER A 99 11.73 11.09 -7.97
N SER A 100 12.26 10.23 -7.08
CA SER A 100 13.30 10.59 -6.13
C SER A 100 14.72 10.45 -6.68
N ILE A 101 14.86 9.80 -7.85
CA ILE A 101 16.13 9.66 -8.55
C ILE A 101 16.33 10.92 -9.38
N LYS A 102 17.31 11.75 -8.98
CA LYS A 102 17.80 12.83 -9.82
C LYS A 102 18.58 12.20 -10.95
N ASP A 103 18.04 12.22 -12.15
CA ASP A 103 18.78 11.82 -13.35
C ASP A 103 19.92 12.84 -13.59
N PRO A 104 21.20 12.43 -13.48
CA PRO A 104 22.31 13.33 -13.74
C PRO A 104 22.38 13.76 -15.21
N ASP A 105 21.82 12.98 -16.14
CA ASP A 105 21.89 13.25 -17.58
C ASP A 105 20.83 14.27 -18.05
N ILE A 106 19.84 14.59 -17.21
CA ILE A 106 18.87 15.67 -17.49
C ILE A 106 19.51 17.07 -17.30
N LEU A 107 20.60 17.19 -16.54
CA LEU A 107 21.28 18.47 -16.28
C LEU A 107 22.42 18.78 -17.26
N ALA A 108 22.86 17.83 -18.08
CA ALA A 108 23.96 18.02 -19.03
C ALA A 108 23.51 18.59 -20.40
N GLY A 109 22.20 18.88 -20.56
CA GLY A 109 21.59 19.32 -21.82
C GLY A 109 20.99 20.74 -21.84
N LEU A 110 21.32 21.59 -20.86
CA LEU A 110 20.92 23.01 -20.84
C LEU A 110 22.14 23.93 -20.88
#